data_AF-A0A7H4M8R5-F1
#
_entry.id   AF-A0A7H4M8R5-F1
#
_cell.length_a   1.000
_cell.length_b   1.000
_cell.length_c   1.000
_cell.angle_alpha   90.00
_cell.angle_beta   90.00
_cell.angle_gamma   90.00
#
_symmetry.space_group_name_H-M   'P 1'
#
loop_
_entity.id
_entity.type
_entity.pdbx_description
1 polymer ?
#
loop_
_entity_poly.entity_id
_entity_poly.type
_entity_poly.pdbx_seq_one_letter_code
_entity_poly.pdbx_strand_id
1 'polypeptide(L)'
;MRFALTVTGPAYGTQQASSAWQFAQAVLQEGHELACVFFYREGVLNANQLTAPASDEFDLVRAWQSLHDEQGVALHICVAAALRRGVTDEREAQQLALASHNLQPGFTLSGLGALAEAALTCDRMVQFLMKRVAFIFSSAPHGSAAGREGLDALLATSALTDEIGVFFVGDGVFQLLPDQRPGAVLARDYIATFKLLSLYDIDQCWLCADSARERGLDPATPWAVDVECLAPDALRARLHEFDVIFAFLRSPCSIRSVFLPGMPISQQCFA
;
A
#
# COMPACT_ATOMS: atom_id res chain seq x y z
N MET A 1 -14.38 -5.06 25.41
CA MET A 1 -13.16 -4.29 25.06
C MET A 1 -13.58 -3.05 24.32
N ARG A 2 -12.80 -1.98 24.43
CA ARG A 2 -13.00 -0.70 23.78
C ARG A 2 -12.09 -0.58 22.56
N PHE A 3 -12.68 -0.41 21.39
CA PHE A 3 -11.98 -0.34 20.12
C PHE A 3 -11.95 1.09 19.57
N ALA A 4 -10.85 1.42 18.92
CA ALA A 4 -10.74 2.56 18.01
C ALA A 4 -10.31 2.06 16.64
N LEU A 5 -10.92 2.57 15.57
CA LEU A 5 -10.54 2.23 14.20
C LEU A 5 -9.82 3.41 13.54
N THR A 6 -8.85 3.12 12.68
CA THR A 6 -8.26 4.11 11.78
C THR A 6 -8.49 3.70 10.34
N VAL A 7 -9.21 4.54 9.58
CA VAL A 7 -9.55 4.29 8.17
C VAL A 7 -8.74 5.22 7.29
N THR A 8 -7.98 4.65 6.34
CA THR A 8 -7.10 5.45 5.47
C THR A 8 -7.46 5.43 3.99
N GLY A 9 -8.39 4.56 3.58
CA GLY A 9 -8.91 4.50 2.21
C GLY A 9 -10.24 5.24 2.03
N PRO A 10 -10.54 5.72 0.81
CA PRO A 10 -11.77 6.45 0.49
C PRO A 10 -13.01 5.55 0.59
N ALA A 11 -14.21 6.16 0.54
CA ALA A 11 -15.47 5.42 0.57
C ALA A 11 -15.65 4.49 -0.65
N TYR A 12 -15.19 4.94 -1.81
CA TYR A 12 -15.19 4.17 -3.06
C TYR A 12 -13.80 4.24 -3.70
N GLY A 13 -13.41 3.18 -4.40
CA GLY A 13 -12.11 3.02 -5.06
C GLY A 13 -11.27 1.90 -4.46
N THR A 14 -11.28 1.73 -3.13
CA THR A 14 -10.54 0.65 -2.45
C THR A 14 -11.42 -0.03 -1.41
N GLN A 15 -11.14 -1.28 -1.05
CA GLN A 15 -11.97 -2.03 -0.10
C GLN A 15 -11.77 -1.61 1.37
N GLN A 16 -10.76 -0.79 1.69
CA GLN A 16 -10.36 -0.52 3.07
C GLN A 16 -11.49 0.00 3.96
N ALA A 17 -12.24 0.99 3.47
CA ALA A 17 -13.34 1.59 4.23
C ALA A 17 -14.50 0.59 4.42
N SER A 18 -14.79 -0.22 3.41
CA SER A 18 -15.80 -1.29 3.48
C SER A 18 -15.39 -2.40 4.46
N SER A 19 -14.12 -2.79 4.48
CA SER A 19 -13.59 -3.74 5.47
C SER A 19 -13.65 -3.17 6.89
N ALA A 20 -13.34 -1.87 7.06
CA ALA A 20 -13.47 -1.19 8.34
C ALA A 20 -14.92 -1.14 8.82
N TRP A 21 -15.87 -0.90 7.91
CA TRP A 21 -17.30 -0.92 8.20
C TRP A 21 -17.78 -2.31 8.66
N GLN A 22 -17.43 -3.37 7.92
CA GLN A 22 -17.77 -4.73 8.30
C GLN A 22 -17.16 -5.14 9.64
N PHE A 23 -15.92 -4.72 9.90
CA PHE A 23 -15.28 -4.95 11.19
C PHE A 23 -15.98 -4.18 12.32
N ALA A 24 -16.35 -2.92 12.11
CA ALA A 24 -17.10 -2.12 13.08
C ALA A 24 -18.42 -2.81 13.47
N GLN A 25 -19.17 -3.30 12.48
CA GLN A 25 -20.41 -4.05 12.69
C GLN A 25 -20.15 -5.34 13.50
N ALA A 26 -19.12 -6.11 13.15
CA ALA A 26 -18.78 -7.34 13.87
C ALA A 26 -18.37 -7.07 15.33
N VAL A 27 -17.57 -6.01 15.58
CA VAL A 27 -17.19 -5.58 16.94
C VAL A 27 -18.43 -5.29 17.79
N LEU A 28 -19.40 -4.55 17.25
CA LEU A 28 -20.64 -4.22 17.95
C LEU A 28 -21.52 -5.45 18.18
N GLN A 29 -21.62 -6.35 17.21
CA GLN A 29 -22.39 -7.59 17.32
C GLN A 29 -21.84 -8.54 18.40
N GLU A 30 -20.52 -8.56 18.59
CA GLU A 30 -19.84 -9.31 19.67
C GLU A 30 -19.94 -8.61 21.04
N GLY A 31 -20.70 -7.51 21.15
CA GLY A 31 -20.92 -6.78 22.40
C GLY A 31 -19.70 -5.98 22.87
N HIS A 32 -18.76 -5.66 21.97
CA HIS A 32 -17.66 -4.75 22.25
C HIS A 32 -18.08 -3.30 22.01
N GLU A 33 -17.36 -2.36 22.63
CA GLU A 33 -17.58 -0.93 22.44
C GLU A 33 -16.69 -0.43 21.31
N LEU A 34 -17.28 0.22 20.31
CA LEU A 34 -16.55 1.00 19.32
C LEU A 34 -16.58 2.47 19.74
N ALA A 35 -15.49 2.96 20.35
CA ALA A 35 -15.45 4.31 20.89
C ALA A 35 -15.41 5.38 19.79
N CYS A 36 -14.57 5.18 18.79
CA CYS A 36 -14.46 6.10 17.67
C CYS A 36 -13.88 5.46 16.40
N VAL A 37 -14.13 6.11 15.27
CA VAL A 37 -13.47 5.86 13.99
C VAL A 37 -12.76 7.13 13.56
N PHE A 38 -11.45 7.06 13.39
CA PHE A 38 -10.62 8.16 12.93
C PHE A 38 -10.26 7.98 11.46
N PHE A 39 -10.64 8.94 10.62
CA PHE A 39 -10.37 8.93 9.19
C PHE A 39 -9.19 9.86 8.87
N TYR A 40 -8.21 9.30 8.17
CA TYR A 40 -6.96 9.98 7.82
C TYR A 40 -6.57 9.69 6.37
N ARG A 41 -5.62 10.44 5.79
CA ARG A 41 -5.24 10.30 4.37
C ARG A 41 -6.46 10.37 3.44
N GLU A 42 -6.65 9.40 2.55
CA GLU A 42 -7.82 9.32 1.66
C GLU A 42 -9.11 8.95 2.41
N GLY A 43 -8.99 8.45 3.64
CA GLY A 43 -10.11 8.14 4.53
C GLY A 43 -11.06 9.30 4.75
N VAL A 44 -10.56 10.54 4.67
CA VAL A 44 -11.39 11.75 4.86
C VAL A 44 -12.51 11.87 3.82
N LEU A 45 -12.38 11.22 2.65
CA LEU A 45 -13.41 11.21 1.61
C LEU A 45 -14.67 10.43 2.02
N ASN A 46 -14.61 9.64 3.09
CA ASN A 46 -15.79 8.99 3.69
C ASN A 46 -16.76 9.99 4.34
N ALA A 47 -16.34 11.24 4.54
CA ALA A 47 -17.19 12.29 5.09
C ALA A 47 -17.69 13.29 4.04
N ASN A 48 -17.53 13.00 2.74
CA ASN A 48 -18.05 13.86 1.68
C ASN A 48 -19.55 13.59 1.46
N GLN A 49 -20.40 14.56 1.82
CA GLN A 49 -21.86 14.45 1.70
C GLN A 49 -22.35 14.36 0.26
N LEU A 50 -21.52 14.78 -0.70
CA LEU A 50 -21.82 14.82 -2.13
C LEU A 50 -21.52 13.49 -2.83
N THR A 51 -21.00 12.50 -2.11
CA THR A 51 -20.81 11.15 -2.64
C THR A 51 -22.16 10.56 -3.03
N ALA A 52 -22.29 10.16 -4.29
CA ALA A 52 -23.54 9.68 -4.89
C ALA A 52 -23.30 8.34 -5.61
N PRO A 53 -23.30 7.21 -4.87
CA PRO A 53 -23.20 5.88 -5.49
C PRO A 53 -24.41 5.57 -6.38
N ALA A 54 -24.28 4.53 -7.22
CA ALA A 54 -25.42 4.01 -7.98
C ALA A 54 -26.48 3.40 -7.05
N SER A 55 -27.72 3.29 -7.52
CA SER A 55 -28.86 2.81 -6.71
C SER A 55 -28.71 1.36 -6.21
N ASP A 56 -27.89 0.57 -6.88
CA ASP A 56 -27.58 -0.83 -6.57
C ASP A 56 -26.25 -1.00 -5.82
N GLU A 57 -25.56 0.09 -5.49
CA GLU A 57 -24.32 0.10 -4.71
C GLU A 57 -24.60 0.42 -3.22
N PHE A 58 -23.74 -0.07 -2.34
CA PHE A 58 -23.86 0.17 -0.90
C PHE A 58 -23.38 1.58 -0.52
N ASP A 59 -24.27 2.42 0.00
CA ASP A 59 -23.93 3.77 0.43
C ASP A 59 -23.13 3.79 1.75
N LEU A 60 -21.81 3.73 1.61
CA LEU A 60 -20.90 3.68 2.75
C LEU A 60 -20.88 4.97 3.59
N VAL A 61 -21.09 6.13 2.96
CA VAL A 61 -21.09 7.43 3.65
C VAL A 61 -22.30 7.54 4.58
N ARG A 62 -23.49 7.17 4.06
CA ARG A 62 -24.72 7.14 4.87
C ARG A 62 -24.67 6.03 5.92
N ALA A 63 -24.06 4.89 5.61
CA ALA A 63 -23.86 3.82 6.59
C ALA A 63 -23.05 4.29 7.81
N TRP A 64 -21.93 5.00 7.61
CA TRP A 64 -21.18 5.60 8.71
C TRP A 64 -22.02 6.56 9.53
N GLN A 65 -22.80 7.43 8.89
CA GLN A 65 -23.72 8.32 9.61
C GLN A 65 -24.73 7.52 10.47
N SER A 66 -25.37 6.49 9.91
CA SER A 66 -26.30 5.64 10.67
C SER A 66 -25.64 5.00 11.89
N LEU A 67 -24.38 4.56 11.77
CA LEU A 67 -23.62 4.03 12.91
C LEU A 67 -23.42 5.08 14.02
N HIS A 68 -23.12 6.32 13.64
CA HIS A 68 -23.03 7.43 14.59
C HIS A 68 -24.36 7.67 15.29
N ASP A 69 -25.44 7.78 14.52
CA ASP A 69 -26.78 8.11 15.03
C ASP A 69 -27.35 7.01 15.93
N GLU A 70 -27.11 5.73 15.58
CA GLU A 70 -27.67 4.58 16.30
C GLU A 70 -26.83 4.16 17.51
N GLN A 71 -25.50 4.23 17.42
CA GLN A 71 -24.58 3.65 18.41
C GLN A 71 -23.73 4.70 19.14
N GLY A 72 -23.82 5.98 18.75
CA GLY A 72 -23.06 7.07 19.35
C GLY A 72 -21.56 7.03 19.06
N VAL A 73 -21.14 6.29 18.03
CA VAL A 73 -19.72 6.16 17.66
C VAL A 73 -19.20 7.52 17.18
N ALA A 74 -18.11 8.02 17.78
CA ALA A 74 -17.52 9.28 17.33
C ALA A 74 -16.79 9.11 15.97
N LEU A 75 -17.20 9.87 14.96
CA LEU A 75 -16.58 9.84 13.63
C LEU A 75 -15.68 11.06 13.44
N HIS A 76 -14.38 10.84 13.60
CA HIS A 76 -13.38 11.90 13.59
C HIS A 76 -12.68 11.99 12.24
N ILE A 77 -12.66 13.17 11.63
CA ILE A 77 -11.96 13.45 10.38
C ILE A 77 -10.74 14.31 10.68
N CYS A 78 -9.55 13.91 10.21
CA CYS A 78 -8.37 14.75 10.33
C CYS A 78 -8.51 16.05 9.51
N VAL A 79 -8.62 17.19 10.20
CA VAL A 79 -8.84 18.51 9.58
C VAL A 79 -7.81 18.83 8.49
N ALA A 80 -6.52 18.66 8.78
CA ALA A 80 -5.46 18.99 7.82
C ALA A 80 -5.50 18.11 6.56
N ALA A 81 -5.90 16.84 6.69
CA ALA A 81 -6.02 15.94 5.54
C ALA A 81 -7.29 16.22 4.73
N ALA A 82 -8.39 16.59 5.39
CA ALA A 82 -9.67 16.93 4.80
C ALA A 82 -9.59 18.19 3.94
N LEU A 83 -9.01 19.28 4.47
CA LEU A 83 -8.86 20.54 3.74
C LEU A 83 -8.07 20.36 2.43
N ARG A 84 -6.97 19.57 2.45
CA ARG A 84 -6.18 19.27 1.24
C ARG A 84 -6.91 18.44 0.18
N ARG A 85 -8.00 17.77 0.56
CA ARG A 85 -8.80 16.90 -0.32
C ARG A 85 -10.20 17.47 -0.59
N GLY A 86 -10.43 18.73 -0.23
CA GLY A 86 -11.70 19.41 -0.49
C GLY A 86 -12.87 18.88 0.34
N VAL A 87 -12.62 18.42 1.57
CA VAL A 87 -13.67 18.11 2.55
C VAL A 87 -13.65 19.18 3.64
N THR A 88 -14.72 19.96 3.74
CA THR A 88 -14.84 21.10 4.65
C THR A 88 -16.19 21.11 5.36
N ASP A 89 -16.19 21.57 6.62
CA ASP A 89 -17.42 21.93 7.31
C ASP A 89 -17.78 23.40 7.02
N GLU A 90 -18.92 23.84 7.56
CA GLU A 90 -19.39 25.21 7.37
C GLU A 90 -18.39 26.26 7.89
N ARG A 91 -17.76 25.99 9.05
CA ARG A 91 -16.84 26.92 9.70
C ARG A 91 -15.56 27.12 8.87
N GLU A 92 -14.92 26.03 8.45
CA GLU A 92 -13.71 26.07 7.63
C GLU A 92 -14.01 26.64 6.23
N ALA A 93 -15.18 26.34 5.64
CA ALA A 93 -15.60 26.94 4.38
C ALA A 93 -15.74 28.47 4.48
N GLN A 94 -16.33 28.98 5.57
CA GLN A 94 -16.42 30.42 5.82
C GLN A 94 -15.04 31.05 6.01
N GLN A 95 -14.16 30.42 6.79
CA GLN A 95 -12.80 30.92 7.05
C GLN A 95 -11.94 30.98 5.79
N LEU A 96 -12.07 30.00 4.90
CA LEU A 96 -11.34 29.92 3.64
C LEU A 96 -12.04 30.65 2.48
N ALA A 97 -13.19 31.30 2.74
CA ALA A 97 -14.03 31.96 1.74
C ALA A 97 -14.42 31.03 0.56
N LEU A 98 -14.73 29.77 0.86
CA LEU A 98 -15.22 28.80 -0.12
C LEU A 98 -16.71 29.01 -0.38
N ALA A 99 -17.15 28.65 -1.59
CA ALA A 99 -18.54 28.82 -2.01
C ALA A 99 -19.53 27.88 -1.27
N SER A 100 -19.05 26.73 -0.80
CA SER A 100 -19.87 25.72 -0.14
C SER A 100 -19.03 24.83 0.78
N HIS A 101 -19.72 24.00 1.57
CA HIS A 101 -19.14 22.95 2.41
C HIS A 101 -19.77 21.60 2.06
N ASN A 102 -19.08 20.52 2.41
CA ASN A 102 -19.48 19.18 2.04
C ASN A 102 -19.26 18.12 3.13
N LEU A 103 -19.00 18.51 4.37
CA LEU A 103 -18.91 17.56 5.46
C LEU A 103 -20.27 16.92 5.75
N GLN A 104 -20.29 15.59 5.73
CA GLN A 104 -21.45 14.78 6.09
C GLN A 104 -21.83 14.97 7.57
N PRO A 105 -23.11 15.24 7.89
CA PRO A 105 -23.59 15.22 9.27
C PRO A 105 -23.24 13.91 10.00
N GLY A 106 -22.90 14.01 11.29
CA GLY A 106 -22.39 12.91 12.12
C GLY A 106 -20.86 12.81 12.15
N PHE A 107 -20.16 13.37 11.16
CA PHE A 107 -18.71 13.50 11.18
C PHE A 107 -18.27 14.81 11.84
N THR A 108 -17.11 14.79 12.50
CA THR A 108 -16.51 15.95 13.17
C THR A 108 -15.06 16.15 12.73
N LEU A 109 -14.71 17.36 12.28
CA LEU A 109 -13.32 17.73 12.03
C LEU A 109 -12.55 17.80 13.35
N SER A 110 -11.40 17.11 13.40
CA SER A 110 -10.57 16.98 14.59
C SER A 110 -9.08 16.98 14.23
N GLY A 111 -8.25 17.31 15.22
CA GLY A 111 -6.79 17.23 15.11
C GLY A 111 -6.27 15.81 15.39
N LEU A 112 -4.98 15.59 15.15
CA LEU A 112 -4.31 14.31 15.49
C LEU A 112 -4.31 14.00 17.00
N GLY A 113 -4.64 14.97 17.86
CA GLY A 113 -4.84 14.75 19.30
C GLY A 113 -5.93 13.72 19.59
N ALA A 114 -7.04 13.73 18.83
CA ALA A 114 -8.12 12.74 19.00
C ALA A 114 -7.66 11.31 18.68
N LEU A 115 -6.78 11.17 17.67
CA LEU A 115 -6.16 9.89 17.34
C LEU A 115 -5.25 9.39 18.47
N ALA A 116 -4.42 10.29 19.02
CA ALA A 116 -3.52 9.96 20.12
C ALA A 116 -4.30 9.59 21.40
N GLU A 117 -5.36 10.32 21.71
CA GLU A 117 -6.25 10.01 22.84
C GLU A 117 -6.91 8.64 22.68
N ALA A 118 -7.45 8.33 21.50
CA ALA A 118 -8.03 7.02 21.22
C ALA A 118 -7.01 5.89 21.37
N ALA A 119 -5.78 6.09 20.89
CA ALA A 119 -4.68 5.12 21.01
C ALA A 119 -4.27 4.84 22.47
N LEU A 120 -4.43 5.83 23.37
CA LEU A 120 -4.08 5.72 24.78
C LEU A 120 -5.23 5.21 25.67
N THR A 121 -6.48 5.42 25.24
CA THR A 121 -7.68 5.16 26.08
C THR A 121 -8.46 3.91 25.65
N CYS A 122 -8.28 3.43 24.42
CA CYS A 122 -8.91 2.21 23.94
C CYS A 122 -8.04 0.98 24.20
N ASP A 123 -8.68 -0.17 24.42
CA ASP A 123 -7.97 -1.43 24.60
C ASP A 123 -7.26 -1.86 23.31
N ARG A 124 -7.88 -1.58 22.16
CA ARG A 124 -7.37 -1.97 20.84
C ARG A 124 -7.56 -0.85 19.83
N MET A 125 -6.51 -0.62 19.05
CA MET A 125 -6.55 0.24 17.88
C MET A 125 -6.32 -0.61 16.64
N VAL A 126 -7.28 -0.61 15.72
CA VAL A 126 -7.22 -1.39 14.47
C VAL A 126 -7.14 -0.44 13.31
N GLN A 127 -6.12 -0.63 12.48
CA GLN A 127 -5.86 0.25 11.35
C GLN A 127 -6.11 -0.48 10.03
N PHE A 128 -6.90 0.17 9.17
CA PHE A 128 -7.17 -0.25 7.80
C PHE A 128 -6.32 0.64 6.87
N LEU A 129 -5.23 0.05 6.37
CA LEU A 129 -4.26 0.62 5.45
C LEU A 129 -4.21 -0.21 4.16
N MET A 130 -3.93 0.45 3.04
CA MET A 130 -3.38 -0.21 1.86
C MET A 130 -1.95 -0.60 2.16
N LYS A 131 -1.64 -1.88 2.00
CA LYS A 131 -0.29 -2.37 2.19
C LYS A 131 0.50 -2.14 0.91
N ARG A 132 1.62 -1.46 1.03
CA ARG A 132 2.60 -1.35 -0.04
C ARG A 132 3.40 -2.65 -0.11
N VAL A 133 3.49 -3.25 -1.29
CA VAL A 133 4.12 -4.55 -1.50
C VAL A 133 5.42 -4.41 -2.29
N ALA A 134 6.54 -4.81 -1.70
CA ALA A 134 7.83 -4.87 -2.36
C ALA A 134 8.12 -6.27 -2.88
N PHE A 135 8.57 -6.37 -4.13
CA PHE A 135 9.08 -7.58 -4.76
C PHE A 135 10.59 -7.44 -4.92
N ILE A 136 11.36 -8.35 -4.31
CA ILE A 136 12.82 -8.37 -4.40
C ILE A 136 13.27 -9.54 -5.26
N PHE A 137 13.87 -9.21 -6.40
CA PHE A 137 14.59 -10.13 -7.26
C PHE A 137 16.06 -10.11 -6.89
N SER A 138 16.57 -11.23 -6.40
CA SER A 138 17.96 -11.38 -5.93
C SER A 138 18.77 -12.43 -6.70
N SER A 139 18.14 -13.16 -7.62
CA SER A 139 18.72 -14.30 -8.33
C SER A 139 18.84 -14.04 -9.83
N ALA A 140 19.93 -14.53 -10.43
CA ALA A 140 20.16 -14.49 -11.88
C ALA A 140 19.04 -15.20 -12.65
N PRO A 141 18.73 -14.77 -13.88
CA PRO A 141 17.73 -15.41 -14.71
C PRO A 141 18.16 -16.80 -15.18
N HIS A 142 17.19 -17.62 -15.58
CA HIS A 142 17.33 -18.93 -16.25
C HIS A 142 17.97 -20.07 -15.44
N GLY A 143 18.84 -19.77 -14.47
CA GLY A 143 19.48 -20.78 -13.61
C GLY A 143 18.56 -21.35 -12.52
N SER A 144 17.39 -20.75 -12.30
CA SER A 144 16.33 -21.25 -11.42
C SER A 144 14.99 -20.66 -11.82
N ALA A 145 13.88 -21.24 -11.33
CA ALA A 145 12.55 -20.72 -11.57
C ALA A 145 12.20 -19.46 -10.75
N ALA A 146 13.05 -19.05 -9.79
CA ALA A 146 12.75 -17.98 -8.84
C ALA A 146 12.39 -16.65 -9.51
N GLY A 147 13.10 -16.26 -10.58
CA GLY A 147 12.78 -15.04 -11.34
C GLY A 147 11.43 -15.11 -12.05
N ARG A 148 11.09 -16.28 -12.63
CA ARG A 148 9.82 -16.48 -13.30
C ARG A 148 8.65 -16.49 -12.32
N GLU A 149 8.77 -17.26 -11.24
CA GLU A 149 7.75 -17.36 -10.20
C GLU A 149 7.54 -16.03 -9.47
N GLY A 150 8.61 -15.27 -9.26
CA GLY A 150 8.53 -13.93 -8.72
C GLY A 150 7.79 -12.96 -9.64
N LEU A 151 8.02 -13.04 -10.95
CA LEU A 151 7.30 -12.23 -11.93
C LEU A 151 5.82 -12.63 -12.03
N ASP A 152 5.51 -13.93 -11.99
CA ASP A 152 4.13 -14.42 -11.98
C ASP A 152 3.38 -13.91 -10.73
N ALA A 153 4.01 -13.95 -9.56
CA ALA A 153 3.45 -13.43 -8.31
C ALA A 153 3.28 -11.90 -8.31
N LEU A 154 4.24 -11.18 -8.89
CA LEU A 154 4.20 -9.72 -9.07
C LEU A 154 2.97 -9.32 -9.91
N LEU A 155 2.79 -9.93 -11.09
CA LEU A 155 1.67 -9.63 -11.98
C LEU A 155 0.31 -10.05 -11.38
N ALA A 156 0.27 -11.15 -10.63
CA ALA A 156 -0.95 -11.53 -9.91
C ALA A 156 -1.30 -10.50 -8.82
N THR A 157 -0.29 -9.89 -8.19
CA THR A 157 -0.48 -8.88 -7.14
C THR A 157 -0.89 -7.53 -7.71
N SER A 158 -0.39 -7.16 -8.90
CA SER A 158 -0.78 -5.90 -9.56
C SER A 158 -2.25 -5.85 -9.97
N ALA A 159 -2.90 -7.01 -10.14
CA ALA A 159 -4.35 -7.08 -10.32
C ALA A 159 -5.15 -6.67 -9.05
N LEU A 160 -4.49 -6.59 -7.89
CA LEU A 160 -5.11 -6.31 -6.58
C LEU A 160 -4.67 -4.98 -5.97
N THR A 161 -3.51 -4.46 -6.34
CA THR A 161 -2.98 -3.20 -5.80
C THR A 161 -1.95 -2.57 -6.74
N ASP A 162 -2.00 -1.24 -6.84
CA ASP A 162 -1.02 -0.44 -7.59
C ASP A 162 0.16 0.01 -6.70
N GLU A 163 0.11 -0.31 -5.40
CA GLU A 163 1.14 0.08 -4.42
C GLU A 163 2.30 -0.91 -4.39
N ILE A 164 2.90 -1.12 -5.55
CA ILE A 164 3.93 -2.14 -5.77
C ILE A 164 5.29 -1.49 -6.05
N GLY A 165 6.32 -2.02 -5.41
CA GLY A 165 7.71 -1.66 -5.68
C GLY A 165 8.52 -2.87 -6.09
N VAL A 166 9.35 -2.75 -7.12
CA VAL A 166 10.18 -3.84 -7.62
C VAL A 166 11.65 -3.49 -7.43
N PHE A 167 12.39 -4.40 -6.79
CA PHE A 167 13.79 -4.19 -6.41
C PHE A 167 14.67 -5.28 -7.01
N PHE A 168 15.70 -4.87 -7.73
CA PHE A 168 16.71 -5.76 -8.30
C PHE A 168 18.03 -5.59 -7.54
N VAL A 169 18.44 -6.63 -6.80
CA VAL A 169 19.62 -6.64 -5.93
C VAL A 169 20.45 -7.89 -6.18
N GLY A 170 21.73 -7.90 -5.80
CA GLY A 170 22.59 -9.08 -5.98
C GLY A 170 22.60 -9.58 -7.43
N ASP A 171 22.40 -10.87 -7.65
CA ASP A 171 22.33 -11.45 -9.01
C ASP A 171 21.03 -11.11 -9.75
N GLY A 172 20.04 -10.55 -9.06
CA GLY A 172 18.78 -10.11 -9.65
C GLY A 172 18.95 -9.03 -10.71
N VAL A 173 20.05 -8.27 -10.67
CA VAL A 173 20.38 -7.26 -11.68
C VAL A 173 20.50 -7.85 -13.09
N PHE A 174 20.86 -9.13 -13.21
CA PHE A 174 20.94 -9.82 -14.50
C PHE A 174 19.57 -10.06 -15.15
N GLN A 175 18.48 -10.01 -14.38
CA GLN A 175 17.10 -10.10 -14.93
C GLN A 175 16.83 -8.96 -15.91
N LEU A 176 17.48 -7.81 -15.72
CA LEU A 176 17.25 -6.58 -16.50
C LEU A 176 18.10 -6.47 -17.77
N LEU A 177 19.00 -7.41 -18.03
CA LEU A 177 19.83 -7.36 -19.23
C LEU A 177 18.96 -7.52 -20.49
N PRO A 178 19.18 -6.72 -21.54
CA PRO A 178 18.45 -6.83 -22.79
C PRO A 178 18.86 -8.08 -23.60
N ASP A 179 18.07 -8.42 -24.60
CA ASP A 179 18.37 -9.41 -25.65
C ASP A 179 18.79 -10.81 -25.17
N GLN A 180 18.29 -11.23 -24.02
CA GLN A 180 18.50 -12.59 -23.50
C GLN A 180 17.85 -13.63 -24.42
N ARG A 181 18.57 -14.73 -24.71
CA ARG A 181 18.10 -15.83 -25.57
C ARG A 181 18.05 -17.16 -24.81
N PRO A 182 17.14 -17.32 -23.84
CA PRO A 182 17.09 -18.53 -22.99
C PRO A 182 16.75 -19.81 -23.75
N GLY A 183 16.16 -19.72 -24.95
CA GLY A 183 15.95 -20.87 -25.82
C GLY A 183 17.23 -21.64 -26.15
N ALA A 184 18.40 -20.98 -26.13
CA ALA A 184 19.70 -21.65 -26.32
C ALA A 184 20.04 -22.63 -25.19
N VAL A 185 19.44 -22.49 -24.02
CA VAL A 185 19.59 -23.39 -22.86
C VAL A 185 18.29 -24.11 -22.52
N LEU A 186 17.34 -24.19 -23.46
CA LEU A 186 16.03 -24.82 -23.31
C LEU A 186 15.17 -24.22 -22.18
N ALA A 187 15.45 -22.97 -21.79
CA ALA A 187 14.67 -22.25 -20.79
C ALA A 187 13.57 -21.39 -21.45
N ARG A 188 12.47 -21.16 -20.72
CA ARG A 188 11.37 -20.28 -21.15
C ARG A 188 11.81 -18.82 -21.12
N ASP A 189 11.50 -18.07 -22.16
CA ASP A 189 11.71 -16.63 -22.19
C ASP A 189 10.61 -15.89 -21.41
N TYR A 190 10.88 -15.64 -20.13
CA TYR A 190 10.02 -14.79 -19.28
C TYR A 190 10.55 -13.36 -19.16
N ILE A 191 11.71 -13.03 -19.73
CA ILE A 191 12.28 -11.68 -19.66
C ILE A 191 11.47 -10.71 -20.53
N ALA A 192 10.90 -11.18 -21.63
CA ALA A 192 9.94 -10.42 -22.41
C ALA A 192 8.75 -9.91 -21.59
N THR A 193 8.34 -10.65 -20.55
CA THR A 193 7.23 -10.27 -19.67
C THR A 193 7.60 -9.11 -18.73
N PHE A 194 8.87 -8.95 -18.34
CA PHE A 194 9.32 -7.77 -17.58
C PHE A 194 9.10 -6.46 -18.35
N LYS A 195 9.16 -6.49 -19.69
CA LYS A 195 8.88 -5.31 -20.53
C LYS A 195 7.42 -4.85 -20.47
N LEU A 196 6.53 -5.69 -19.94
CA LEU A 196 5.11 -5.38 -19.80
C LEU A 196 4.81 -4.67 -18.48
N LEU A 197 5.77 -4.54 -17.55
CA LEU A 197 5.52 -3.92 -16.24
C LEU A 197 4.92 -2.51 -16.35
N SER A 198 5.41 -1.70 -17.29
CA SER A 198 4.87 -0.37 -17.58
C SER A 198 3.46 -0.37 -18.19
N LEU A 199 3.00 -1.49 -18.76
CA LEU A 199 1.61 -1.66 -19.21
C LEU A 199 0.66 -2.03 -18.07
N TYR A 200 1.20 -2.45 -16.93
CA TYR A 200 0.47 -2.76 -15.70
C TYR A 200 0.62 -1.66 -14.64
N ASP A 201 1.04 -0.45 -15.05
CA ASP A 201 1.29 0.71 -14.17
C ASP A 201 2.31 0.42 -13.04
N ILE A 202 3.23 -0.52 -13.25
CA ILE A 202 4.32 -0.85 -12.31
C ILE A 202 5.56 -0.03 -12.68
N ASP A 203 5.54 1.25 -12.30
CA ASP A 203 6.61 2.20 -12.62
C ASP A 203 7.69 2.32 -11.51
N GLN A 204 7.37 1.83 -10.31
CA GLN A 204 8.27 1.88 -9.15
C GLN A 204 9.29 0.73 -9.18
N CYS A 205 10.26 0.82 -10.08
CA CYS A 205 11.32 -0.18 -10.23
C CYS A 205 12.71 0.39 -9.90
N TRP A 206 13.47 -0.30 -9.05
CA TRP A 206 14.79 0.11 -8.59
C TRP A 206 15.85 -0.96 -8.76
N LEU A 207 17.06 -0.51 -9.08
CA LEU A 207 18.25 -1.33 -9.24
C LEU A 207 19.32 -0.93 -8.20
N CYS A 208 19.98 -1.91 -7.57
CA CYS A 208 21.12 -1.64 -6.71
C CYS A 208 22.39 -1.32 -7.54
N ALA A 209 22.87 -0.08 -7.42
CA ALA A 209 24.05 0.41 -8.13
C ALA A 209 25.32 -0.38 -7.81
N ASP A 210 25.51 -0.78 -6.55
CA ASP A 210 26.70 -1.54 -6.14
C ASP A 210 26.64 -2.98 -6.65
N SER A 211 25.46 -3.63 -6.59
CA SER A 211 25.29 -4.98 -7.17
C SER A 211 25.58 -5.00 -8.67
N ALA A 212 25.16 -3.97 -9.41
CA ALA A 212 25.48 -3.82 -10.83
C ALA A 212 26.99 -3.63 -11.06
N ARG A 213 27.62 -2.74 -10.29
CA ARG A 213 29.06 -2.44 -10.38
C ARG A 213 29.94 -3.65 -10.09
N GLU A 214 29.63 -4.41 -9.03
CA GLU A 214 30.34 -5.65 -8.66
C GLU A 214 30.29 -6.71 -9.76
N ARG A 215 29.22 -6.69 -10.57
CA ARG A 215 29.01 -7.60 -11.71
C ARG A 215 29.53 -7.03 -13.03
N GLY A 216 30.19 -5.88 -13.00
CA GLY A 216 30.75 -5.22 -14.18
C GLY A 216 29.70 -4.62 -15.12
N LEU A 217 28.50 -4.32 -14.61
CA LEU A 217 27.44 -3.70 -15.39
C LEU A 217 27.52 -2.18 -15.28
N ASP A 218 27.48 -1.50 -16.42
CA ASP A 218 27.49 -0.04 -16.49
C ASP A 218 26.11 0.51 -16.09
N PRO A 219 25.99 1.53 -15.24
CA PRO A 219 24.73 2.25 -15.01
C PRO A 219 24.02 2.72 -16.30
N ALA A 220 24.79 3.01 -17.37
CA ALA A 220 24.28 3.37 -18.69
C ALA A 220 23.83 2.18 -19.56
N THR A 221 23.83 0.96 -19.01
CA THR A 221 23.30 -0.23 -19.71
C THR A 221 21.83 0.01 -20.09
N PRO A 222 21.42 -0.30 -21.33
CA PRO A 222 20.03 -0.21 -21.74
C PRO A 222 19.23 -1.34 -21.09
N TRP A 223 18.74 -1.09 -19.88
CA TRP A 223 17.94 -2.04 -19.12
C TRP A 223 16.63 -2.39 -19.84
N ALA A 224 16.16 -3.63 -19.69
CA ALA A 224 14.92 -4.11 -20.31
C ALA A 224 13.66 -3.49 -19.69
N VAL A 225 13.77 -2.89 -18.51
CA VAL A 225 12.70 -2.21 -17.75
C VAL A 225 13.23 -0.82 -17.40
N ASP A 226 12.34 0.18 -17.35
CA ASP A 226 12.70 1.48 -16.80
C ASP A 226 12.96 1.35 -15.30
N VAL A 227 14.20 1.58 -14.89
CA VAL A 227 14.65 1.37 -13.51
C VAL A 227 15.48 2.54 -13.02
N GLU A 228 15.22 2.98 -11.80
CA GLU A 228 16.06 3.96 -11.13
C GLU A 228 17.22 3.24 -10.41
N CYS A 229 18.46 3.58 -10.76
CA CYS A 229 19.66 3.01 -10.15
C CYS A 229 20.01 3.75 -8.86
N LEU A 230 19.95 3.06 -7.72
CA LEU A 230 20.13 3.64 -6.39
C LEU A 230 21.34 3.04 -5.65
N ALA A 231 22.03 3.88 -4.87
CA ALA A 231 23.01 3.42 -3.89
C ALA A 231 22.34 2.55 -2.80
N PRO A 232 23.06 1.62 -2.15
CA PRO A 232 22.46 0.68 -1.18
C PRO A 232 21.66 1.34 -0.06
N ASP A 233 22.13 2.47 0.49
CA ASP A 233 21.43 3.15 1.58
C ASP A 233 20.13 3.81 1.12
N ALA A 234 20.11 4.39 -0.09
CA ALA A 234 18.90 4.93 -0.69
C ALA A 234 17.90 3.83 -1.04
N LEU A 235 18.37 2.69 -1.57
CA LEU A 235 17.54 1.54 -1.88
C LEU A 235 16.93 0.93 -0.60
N ARG A 236 17.69 0.87 0.50
CA ARG A 236 17.19 0.45 1.82
C ARG A 236 16.13 1.42 2.34
N ALA A 237 16.35 2.72 2.21
CA ALA A 237 15.37 3.74 2.61
C ALA A 237 14.05 3.59 1.82
N ARG A 238 14.12 3.33 0.51
CA ARG A 238 12.94 3.02 -0.31
C ARG A 238 12.23 1.76 0.14
N LEU A 239 12.97 0.67 0.39
CA LEU A 239 12.40 -0.60 0.85
C LEU A 239 11.67 -0.47 2.19
N HIS A 240 12.13 0.43 3.08
CA HIS A 240 11.46 0.73 4.36
C HIS A 240 10.08 1.38 4.20
N GLU A 241 9.75 1.91 3.03
CA GLU A 241 8.42 2.47 2.76
C GLU A 241 7.37 1.38 2.51
N PHE A 242 7.77 0.11 2.35
CA PHE A 242 6.89 -1.01 2.02
C PHE A 242 6.51 -1.82 3.26
N ASP A 243 5.25 -2.26 3.33
CA ASP A 243 4.70 -2.98 4.47
C ASP A 243 4.93 -4.50 4.38
N VAL A 244 4.98 -5.02 3.15
CA VAL A 244 5.13 -6.46 2.86
C VAL A 244 6.25 -6.64 1.86
N ILE A 245 7.15 -7.59 2.12
CA ILE A 245 8.27 -7.91 1.24
C ILE A 245 8.16 -9.36 0.78
N PHE A 246 8.09 -9.57 -0.53
CA PHE A 246 8.30 -10.86 -1.18
C PHE A 246 9.73 -10.95 -1.71
N ALA A 247 10.53 -11.86 -1.16
CA ALA A 247 11.90 -12.10 -1.61
C ALA A 247 12.01 -13.45 -2.33
N PHE A 248 12.48 -13.43 -3.57
CA PHE A 248 12.67 -14.64 -4.38
C PHE A 248 14.16 -14.99 -4.44
N LEU A 249 14.56 -15.96 -3.60
CA LEU A 249 15.94 -16.42 -3.42
C LEU A 249 16.18 -17.78 -4.10
N ARG A 250 17.42 -18.05 -4.49
CA ARG A 250 17.89 -19.36 -4.96
C ARG A 250 17.82 -20.39 -3.83
N SER A 251 16.70 -21.10 -3.68
CA SER A 251 16.69 -22.42 -3.03
C SER A 251 15.49 -23.26 -3.49
N PRO A 252 15.60 -24.60 -3.54
CA PRO A 252 14.68 -25.47 -4.29
C PRO A 252 13.32 -25.70 -3.61
N CYS A 253 13.06 -25.08 -2.46
CA CYS A 253 11.88 -25.38 -1.66
C CYS A 253 11.57 -24.25 -0.67
N SER A 254 10.30 -23.86 -0.62
CA SER A 254 9.68 -22.89 0.28
C SER A 254 9.90 -21.40 -0.03
N ILE A 255 8.78 -20.71 -0.27
CA ILE A 255 8.58 -19.30 0.07
C ILE A 255 9.09 -19.10 1.50
N ARG A 256 10.29 -18.53 1.66
CA ARG A 256 10.76 -18.11 2.99
C ARG A 256 10.18 -16.73 3.28
N SER A 257 9.08 -16.77 4.04
CA SER A 257 8.60 -15.78 5.00
C SER A 257 8.37 -14.34 4.53
N VAL A 258 7.12 -13.91 4.70
CA VAL A 258 6.72 -12.52 4.95
C VAL A 258 7.62 -11.95 6.06
N PHE A 259 8.53 -11.04 5.72
CA PHE A 259 9.30 -10.30 6.71
C PHE A 259 8.45 -9.11 7.18
N LEU A 260 8.05 -9.12 8.45
CA LEU A 260 7.44 -7.95 9.09
C LEU A 260 8.53 -6.88 9.33
N PRO A 261 8.23 -5.59 9.15
CA PRO A 261 9.19 -4.51 9.39
C PRO A 261 9.59 -4.49 10.88
N GLY A 262 10.88 -4.70 11.16
CA GLY A 262 11.42 -4.69 12.53
C GLY A 262 12.52 -5.70 12.85
N MET A 263 12.77 -6.70 11.98
CA MET A 263 13.95 -7.55 12.10
C MET A 263 15.20 -6.85 11.54
N PRO A 264 16.37 -6.95 12.17
CA PRO A 264 17.59 -6.40 11.61
C PRO A 264 17.87 -7.08 10.27
N ILE A 265 17.79 -6.30 9.19
CA ILE A 265 18.30 -6.65 7.87
C ILE A 265 19.84 -6.61 7.96
N SER A 266 20.43 -7.47 8.80
CA SER A 266 21.88 -7.58 8.93
C SER A 266 22.35 -8.75 8.08
N GLN A 267 23.04 -8.39 7.00
CA GLN A 267 24.02 -9.19 6.24
C GLN A 267 23.54 -10.32 5.32
N GLN A 268 22.28 -10.77 5.32
CA GLN A 268 21.90 -11.94 4.48
C GLN A 268 21.29 -11.64 3.10
N CYS A 269 20.79 -10.42 2.84
CA CYS A 269 20.19 -10.09 1.52
C CYS A 269 21.10 -9.23 0.62
N PHE A 270 22.19 -8.68 1.14
CA PHE A 270 23.03 -7.69 0.45
C PHE A 270 24.52 -8.06 0.45
N ALA A 271 24.84 -9.33 0.74
CA ALA A 271 26.17 -9.91 0.59
C ALA A 271 26.14 -11.00 -0.48
#